data_AF-A0A1Q4WXF1-F1
#
_entry.id   AF-A0A1Q4WXF1-F1
#
_cell.length_a   1.000
_cell.length_b   1.000
_cell.length_c   1.000
_cell.angle_alpha   90.00
_cell.angle_beta   90.00
_cell.angle_gamma   90.00
#
_symmetry.space_group_name_H-M   'P 1'
#
loop_
_entity.id
_entity.type
_entity.pdbx_description
1 polymer ?
#
loop_
_entity_poly.entity_id
_entity_poly.type
_entity_poly.pdbx_seq_one_letter_code
_entity_poly.pdbx_strand_id
1 'polypeptide(L)'
;MTTDTPDDASGRTLPAPVTPAQLRGVTEDLRTDALDAPETLKRVWSGLCLARLLGLRLALADGTWRQRQINAESLEHQLAHDLGTSATFADTALTLPGTTTPTPLRPDEVDDAVAALVDFSGTARERMLAVAPRASQWHDERVLRHDSLVIRQLAAAWLGERAGYRVETR
;
A
#
# COMPACT_ATOMS: atom_id res chain seq x y z
N MET A 1 11.56 -51.37 -22.04
CA MET A 1 12.08 -50.47 -20.98
C MET A 1 11.41 -49.13 -21.16
N THR A 2 10.29 -48.94 -20.48
CA THR A 2 9.55 -47.68 -20.39
C THR A 2 9.95 -47.05 -19.06
N THR A 3 10.63 -45.91 -19.11
CA THR A 3 10.90 -45.10 -17.92
C THR A 3 9.71 -44.16 -17.72
N ASP A 4 8.82 -44.58 -16.82
CA ASP A 4 7.89 -43.69 -16.12
C ASP A 4 8.69 -42.56 -15.48
N THR A 5 8.37 -41.32 -15.85
CA THR A 5 8.83 -40.13 -15.11
C THR A 5 7.61 -39.61 -14.37
N PRO A 6 7.63 -39.55 -13.03
CA PRO A 6 6.50 -39.06 -12.26
C PRO A 6 6.35 -37.57 -12.52
N ASP A 7 5.14 -37.20 -12.93
CA ASP A 7 4.65 -35.84 -13.09
C ASP A 7 4.68 -35.17 -11.71
N ASP A 8 5.74 -34.41 -11.45
CA ASP A 8 5.89 -33.63 -10.23
C ASP A 8 5.02 -32.37 -10.37
N ALA A 9 3.71 -32.59 -10.30
CA ALA A 9 2.70 -31.56 -10.10
C ALA A 9 2.82 -31.01 -8.67
N SER A 10 3.97 -30.40 -8.38
CA SER A 10 4.18 -29.56 -7.21
C SER A 10 3.25 -28.36 -7.36
N GLY A 11 2.06 -28.49 -6.77
CA GLY A 11 1.03 -27.47 -6.68
C GLY A 11 1.63 -26.19 -6.13
N ARG A 12 1.93 -25.27 -7.05
CA ARG A 12 2.30 -23.90 -6.73
C ARG A 12 1.07 -23.26 -6.10
N THR A 13 0.98 -23.37 -4.78
CA THR A 13 -0.04 -22.68 -4.00
C THR A 13 0.20 -21.20 -4.23
N LEU A 14 -0.61 -20.59 -5.09
CA LEU A 14 -0.58 -19.15 -5.29
C LEU A 14 -0.87 -18.50 -3.92
N PRO A 15 -0.12 -17.47 -3.51
CA PRO A 15 -0.40 -16.77 -2.27
C PRO A 15 -1.86 -16.29 -2.29
N ALA A 16 -2.56 -16.46 -1.17
CA ALA A 16 -3.95 -16.06 -1.05
C ALA A 16 -4.13 -14.58 -1.42
N PRO A 17 -5.21 -14.20 -2.13
CA PRO A 17 -5.42 -12.83 -2.56
C PRO A 17 -5.59 -11.90 -1.35
N VAL A 18 -5.03 -10.69 -1.43
CA VAL A 18 -5.13 -9.68 -0.38
C VAL A 18 -6.58 -9.24 -0.17
N THR A 19 -7.05 -9.29 1.06
CA THR A 19 -8.43 -8.94 1.46
C THR A 19 -8.48 -7.58 2.16
N PRO A 20 -9.66 -6.90 2.18
CA PRO A 20 -9.85 -5.69 2.98
C PRO A 20 -9.52 -5.90 4.47
N ALA A 21 -9.81 -7.08 5.01
CA ALA A 21 -9.53 -7.42 6.40
C ALA A 21 -8.03 -7.40 6.73
N GLN A 22 -7.16 -7.82 5.81
CA GLN A 22 -5.71 -7.75 6.01
C GLN A 22 -5.22 -6.31 6.08
N LEU A 23 -5.74 -5.43 5.22
CA LEU A 23 -5.41 -4.01 5.27
C LEU A 23 -5.93 -3.39 6.58
N ARG A 24 -7.16 -3.71 7.00
CA ARG A 24 -7.71 -3.29 8.29
C ARG A 24 -6.86 -3.74 9.48
N GLY A 25 -6.31 -4.94 9.45
CA GLY A 25 -5.39 -5.43 10.49
C GLY A 25 -4.14 -4.54 10.61
N VAL A 26 -3.50 -4.21 9.50
CA VAL A 26 -2.35 -3.28 9.50
C VAL A 26 -2.74 -1.87 9.94
N THR A 27 -3.92 -1.39 9.54
CA THR A 27 -4.45 -0.10 9.96
C THR A 27 -4.73 -0.04 11.46
N GLU A 28 -5.31 -1.09 12.04
CA GLU A 28 -5.56 -1.16 13.47
C GLU A 28 -4.25 -1.16 14.25
N ASP A 29 -3.28 -1.95 13.82
CA ASP A 29 -1.99 -1.97 14.48
C ASP A 29 -1.26 -0.62 14.39
N LEU A 30 -1.36 0.10 13.26
CA LEU A 30 -0.88 1.50 13.14
C LEU A 30 -1.53 2.43 14.17
N ARG A 31 -2.81 2.20 14.47
CA ARG A 31 -3.62 2.98 15.39
C ARG A 31 -3.26 2.69 16.84
N THR A 32 -3.10 1.42 17.20
CA THR A 32 -2.97 0.97 18.60
C THR A 32 -1.53 0.83 19.07
N ASP A 33 -0.61 0.44 18.19
CA ASP A 33 0.74 0.07 18.62
C ASP A 33 1.54 1.31 19.05
N ALA A 34 2.41 1.10 20.03
CA ALA A 34 3.41 2.08 20.44
C ALA A 34 4.63 2.04 19.51
N LEU A 35 4.43 2.38 18.24
CA LEU A 35 5.49 2.44 17.21
C LEU A 35 6.33 3.71 17.32
N ASP A 36 7.64 3.55 17.21
CA ASP A 36 8.58 4.63 16.95
C ASP A 36 8.59 5.01 15.46
N ALA A 37 9.48 5.92 15.05
CA ALA A 37 9.56 6.39 13.68
C ALA A 37 9.92 5.25 12.68
N PRO A 38 10.98 4.45 12.89
CA PRO A 38 11.28 3.32 12.01
C PRO A 38 10.16 2.29 11.90
N GLU A 39 9.56 1.88 13.01
CA GLU A 39 8.47 0.89 12.96
C GLU A 39 7.20 1.47 12.31
N THR A 40 6.94 2.78 12.50
CA THR A 40 5.85 3.44 11.76
C THR A 40 6.11 3.39 10.25
N LEU A 41 7.32 3.72 9.79
CA LEU A 41 7.67 3.68 8.36
C LEU A 41 7.55 2.26 7.77
N LYS A 42 8.02 1.24 8.50
CA LYS A 42 7.85 -0.18 8.11
C LYS A 42 6.38 -0.57 7.99
N ARG A 43 5.56 -0.11 8.94
CA ARG A 43 4.13 -0.42 8.95
C ARG A 43 3.36 0.29 7.84
N VAL A 44 3.69 1.56 7.59
CA VAL A 44 3.18 2.32 6.44
C VAL A 44 3.56 1.63 5.12
N TRP A 45 4.81 1.18 4.98
CA TRP A 45 5.25 0.43 3.79
C TRP A 45 4.46 -0.87 3.60
N SER A 46 4.27 -1.65 4.67
CA SER A 46 3.48 -2.88 4.64
C SER A 46 2.03 -2.61 4.22
N GLY A 47 1.41 -1.58 4.80
CA GLY A 47 0.05 -1.17 4.44
C GLY A 47 -0.05 -0.66 3.00
N LEU A 48 0.95 0.07 2.50
CA LEU A 48 1.02 0.52 1.11
C LEU A 48 1.08 -0.66 0.14
N CYS A 49 1.88 -1.69 0.46
CA CYS A 49 1.94 -2.93 -0.31
C CYS A 49 0.57 -3.63 -0.39
N LEU A 50 -0.14 -3.72 0.74
CA LEU A 50 -1.49 -4.31 0.80
C LEU A 50 -2.51 -3.45 0.05
N ALA A 51 -2.47 -2.12 0.23
CA ALA A 51 -3.34 -1.18 -0.44
C ALA A 51 -3.22 -1.28 -1.96
N ARG A 52 -1.99 -1.36 -2.48
CA ARG A 52 -1.74 -1.56 -3.92
C ARG A 52 -2.34 -2.87 -4.43
N LEU A 53 -2.07 -3.98 -3.74
CA LEU A 53 -2.60 -5.29 -4.16
C LEU A 53 -4.13 -5.31 -4.12
N LEU A 54 -4.75 -4.70 -3.12
CA LEU A 54 -6.20 -4.55 -3.02
C LEU A 54 -6.75 -3.64 -4.13
N GLY A 55 -6.08 -2.53 -4.42
CA GLY A 55 -6.42 -1.59 -5.48
C GLY A 55 -6.37 -2.22 -6.87
N LEU A 56 -5.37 -3.07 -7.15
CA LEU A 56 -5.28 -3.85 -8.40
C LEU A 56 -6.46 -4.82 -8.56
N ARG A 57 -6.97 -5.41 -7.47
CA ARG A 57 -8.19 -6.24 -7.51
C ARG A 57 -9.44 -5.39 -7.72
N LEU A 58 -9.53 -4.24 -7.06
CA LEU A 58 -10.65 -3.30 -7.17
C LEU A 58 -10.76 -2.71 -8.59
N ALA A 59 -9.64 -2.45 -9.25
CA ALA A 59 -9.58 -1.98 -10.63
C ALA A 59 -10.24 -2.94 -11.65
N LEU A 60 -10.45 -4.21 -11.29
CA LEU A 60 -11.14 -5.18 -12.14
C LEU A 60 -12.66 -5.14 -12.01
N ALA A 61 -13.21 -4.42 -11.03
CA ALA A 61 -14.65 -4.33 -10.82
C ALA A 61 -15.34 -3.55 -11.95
N ASP A 62 -14.82 -2.37 -12.29
CA ASP A 62 -15.30 -1.55 -13.41
C ASP A 62 -14.26 -0.50 -13.87
N GLY A 63 -14.61 0.26 -14.91
CA GLY A 63 -13.75 1.31 -15.47
C GLY A 63 -13.50 2.51 -14.55
N THR A 64 -14.42 2.82 -13.63
CA THR A 64 -14.26 3.90 -12.66
C THR A 64 -13.17 3.55 -11.65
N TRP A 65 -13.21 2.34 -11.11
CA TRP A 65 -12.18 1.85 -10.18
C TRP A 65 -10.82 1.70 -10.85
N ARG A 66 -10.80 1.29 -12.13
CA ARG A 66 -9.56 1.25 -12.91
C ARG A 66 -8.91 2.64 -13.02
N GLN A 67 -9.68 3.68 -13.30
CA GLN A 67 -9.14 5.04 -13.36
C GLN A 67 -8.63 5.52 -11.99
N ARG A 68 -9.32 5.17 -10.91
CA ARG A 68 -8.87 5.49 -9.54
C ARG A 68 -7.58 4.77 -9.16
N GLN A 69 -7.40 3.51 -9.56
CA GLN A 69 -6.13 2.78 -9.39
C GLN A 69 -4.98 3.45 -10.15
N ILE A 70 -5.19 3.91 -11.38
CA ILE A 70 -4.13 4.62 -12.14
C ILE A 70 -3.69 5.89 -11.42
N ASN A 71 -4.65 6.62 -10.85
CA ASN A 71 -4.40 7.82 -10.05
C ASN A 71 -3.65 7.49 -8.75
N ALA A 72 -4.07 6.44 -8.05
CA ALA A 72 -3.42 5.96 -6.83
C ALA A 72 -1.98 5.47 -7.10
N GLU A 73 -1.76 4.76 -8.21
CA GLU A 73 -0.47 4.19 -8.58
C GLU A 73 0.65 5.23 -8.65
N SER A 74 0.37 6.42 -9.21
CA SER A 74 1.35 7.51 -9.25
C SER A 74 1.81 7.95 -7.86
N LEU A 75 0.87 8.02 -6.91
CA LEU A 75 1.14 8.38 -5.52
C LEU A 75 1.84 7.25 -4.77
N GLU A 76 1.46 6.00 -5.02
CA GLU A 76 2.12 4.83 -4.44
C GLU A 76 3.60 4.77 -4.83
N HIS A 77 3.91 5.01 -6.11
CA HIS A 77 5.30 5.03 -6.58
C HIS A 77 6.11 6.17 -5.98
N GLN A 78 5.52 7.36 -5.83
CA GLN A 78 6.15 8.47 -5.13
C GLN A 78 6.44 8.10 -3.67
N LEU A 79 5.46 7.58 -2.94
CA LEU A 79 5.61 7.13 -1.55
C LEU A 79 6.70 6.06 -1.42
N ALA A 80 6.72 5.07 -2.32
CA ALA A 80 7.75 4.03 -2.31
C ALA A 80 9.16 4.60 -2.51
N HIS A 81 9.30 5.58 -3.41
CA HIS A 81 10.55 6.27 -3.64
C HIS A 81 11.00 7.07 -2.41
N ASP A 82 10.11 7.91 -1.88
CA ASP A 82 10.40 8.78 -0.74
C ASP A 82 10.73 7.97 0.52
N LEU A 83 9.97 6.91 0.81
CA LEU A 83 10.28 5.94 1.88
C LEU A 83 11.68 5.33 1.70
N GLY A 84 12.08 5.01 0.47
CA GLY A 84 13.41 4.48 0.16
C GLY A 84 14.56 5.46 0.46
N THR A 85 14.27 6.76 0.61
CA THR A 85 15.26 7.77 1.02
C THR A 85 15.40 7.91 2.54
N SER A 86 14.56 7.23 3.31
CA SER A 86 14.60 7.25 4.78
C SER A 86 15.84 6.51 5.31
N ALA A 87 16.27 6.86 6.52
CA ALA A 87 17.34 6.13 7.20
C ALA A 87 16.88 4.70 7.56
N THR A 88 15.58 4.52 7.82
CA THR A 88 14.97 3.21 8.11
C THR A 88 15.17 2.19 6.99
N PHE A 89 15.18 2.64 5.74
CA PHE A 89 15.31 1.78 4.56
C PHE A 89 16.62 1.98 3.79
N ALA A 90 17.66 2.55 4.41
CA ALA A 90 18.93 2.86 3.76
C ALA A 90 19.56 1.67 3.01
N ASP A 91 19.41 0.46 3.54
CA ASP A 91 19.94 -0.79 2.97
C ASP A 91 18.88 -1.67 2.30
N THR A 92 17.67 -1.15 2.08
CA THR A 92 16.53 -1.92 1.55
C THR A 92 15.99 -1.30 0.27
N ALA A 93 16.05 -2.04 -0.83
CA ALA A 93 15.37 -1.67 -2.06
C ALA A 93 13.87 -1.92 -1.95
N LEU A 94 13.09 -0.85 -1.80
CA LEU A 94 11.62 -0.93 -1.75
C LEU A 94 11.05 -1.11 -3.17
N THR A 95 10.36 -2.23 -3.39
CA THR A 95 9.66 -2.51 -4.64
C THR A 95 8.20 -2.76 -4.35
N LEU A 96 7.33 -1.96 -4.98
CA LEU A 96 5.89 -2.15 -4.85
C LEU A 96 5.47 -3.50 -5.44
N PRO A 97 4.63 -4.27 -4.74
CA PRO A 97 4.14 -5.53 -5.27
C PRO A 97 3.24 -5.26 -6.48
N GLY A 98 3.50 -6.01 -7.55
CA GLY A 98 2.57 -6.16 -8.67
C GLY A 98 1.88 -7.51 -8.60
N THR A 99 0.82 -7.68 -9.39
CA THR A 99 0.27 -9.00 -9.70
C THR A 99 -0.06 -9.07 -11.19
N THR A 100 0.46 -10.09 -11.87
CA THR A 100 0.23 -10.30 -13.29
C THR A 100 -1.18 -10.78 -13.59
N THR A 101 -1.84 -11.41 -12.60
CA THR A 101 -3.21 -11.91 -12.70
C THR A 101 -3.96 -11.75 -11.37
N PRO A 102 -4.39 -10.53 -11.00
CA PRO A 102 -5.21 -10.32 -9.81
C PRO A 102 -6.55 -11.05 -9.92
N THR A 103 -7.01 -11.66 -8.83
CA THR A 103 -8.40 -12.14 -8.73
C THR A 103 -9.30 -10.94 -8.40
N PRO A 104 -10.40 -10.70 -9.13
CA PRO A 104 -11.30 -9.59 -8.83
C PRO A 104 -11.88 -9.68 -7.42
N LEU A 105 -12.29 -8.54 -6.86
CA LEU A 105 -13.10 -8.52 -5.65
C LEU A 105 -14.51 -9.03 -5.94
N ARG A 106 -15.15 -9.64 -4.95
CA ARG A 106 -16.58 -9.94 -5.04
C ARG A 106 -17.36 -8.62 -4.99
N PRO A 107 -18.54 -8.51 -5.64
CA PRO A 107 -19.30 -7.26 -5.64
C PRO A 107 -19.65 -6.73 -4.23
N ASP A 108 -19.89 -7.63 -3.27
CA ASP A 108 -20.15 -7.31 -1.86
C ASP A 108 -18.91 -6.82 -1.09
N GLU A 109 -17.71 -6.95 -1.64
CA GLU A 109 -16.46 -6.52 -1.02
C GLU A 109 -15.97 -5.14 -1.51
N VAL A 110 -16.59 -4.57 -2.54
CA VAL A 110 -16.14 -3.32 -3.17
C VAL A 110 -16.15 -2.16 -2.18
N ASP A 111 -17.29 -1.94 -1.50
CA ASP A 111 -17.42 -0.83 -0.56
C ASP A 111 -16.49 -1.00 0.67
N ASP A 112 -16.33 -2.24 1.16
CA ASP A 112 -15.40 -2.55 2.26
C ASP A 112 -13.94 -2.33 1.85
N ALA A 113 -13.57 -2.69 0.61
CA ALA A 113 -12.22 -2.44 0.09
C ALA A 113 -11.91 -0.94 0.02
N VAL A 114 -12.86 -0.13 -0.48
CA VAL A 114 -12.71 1.32 -0.54
C VAL A 114 -12.61 1.92 0.85
N ALA A 115 -13.47 1.49 1.78
CA ALA A 115 -13.42 1.93 3.17
C ALA A 115 -12.07 1.60 3.81
N ALA A 116 -11.54 0.39 3.60
CA ALA A 116 -10.23 -0.02 4.12
C ALA A 116 -9.07 0.81 3.53
N LEU A 117 -9.10 1.13 2.23
CA LEU A 117 -8.09 1.95 1.56
C LEU A 117 -8.07 3.39 2.09
N VAL A 118 -9.26 3.97 2.29
CA VAL A 118 -9.41 5.33 2.81
C VAL A 118 -9.03 5.39 4.29
N ASP A 119 -9.48 4.42 5.11
CA ASP A 119 -9.16 4.35 6.54
C ASP A 119 -7.66 4.16 6.77
N PHE A 120 -7.01 3.27 6.00
CA PHE A 120 -5.57 3.11 6.02
C PHE A 120 -4.86 4.45 5.73
N SER A 121 -5.28 5.14 4.67
CA SER A 121 -4.65 6.40 4.28
C SER A 121 -4.82 7.48 5.36
N GLY A 122 -6.01 7.60 5.96
CA GLY A 122 -6.25 8.52 7.08
C GLY A 122 -5.38 8.20 8.30
N THR A 123 -5.41 6.94 8.73
CA THR A 123 -4.69 6.47 9.91
C THR A 123 -3.18 6.56 9.74
N ALA A 124 -2.65 6.17 8.58
CA ALA A 124 -1.22 6.26 8.27
C ALA A 124 -0.74 7.71 8.33
N ARG A 125 -1.49 8.65 7.73
CA ARG A 125 -1.18 10.08 7.81
C ARG A 125 -1.12 10.58 9.26
N GLU A 126 -2.16 10.30 10.04
CA GLU A 126 -2.23 10.72 11.44
C GLU A 126 -1.05 10.18 12.23
N ARG A 127 -0.74 8.90 12.03
CA ARG A 127 0.38 8.25 12.71
C ARG A 127 1.72 8.85 12.33
N MET A 128 1.97 9.06 11.03
CA MET A 128 3.21 9.65 10.54
C MET A 128 3.46 11.04 11.13
N LEU A 129 2.42 11.88 11.18
CA LEU A 129 2.50 13.21 11.79
C LEU A 129 2.74 13.15 13.30
N ALA A 130 2.14 12.18 13.99
CA ALA A 130 2.30 12.02 15.43
C ALA A 130 3.72 11.59 15.83
N VAL A 131 4.37 10.74 15.03
CA VAL A 131 5.71 10.22 15.33
C VAL A 131 6.85 11.07 14.76
N ALA A 132 6.61 11.88 13.72
CA ALA A 132 7.65 12.70 13.08
C ALA A 132 8.50 13.53 14.06
N PRO A 133 7.92 14.27 15.05
CA PRO A 133 8.72 15.08 15.97
C PRO A 133 9.62 14.27 16.91
N ARG A 134 9.44 12.95 16.98
CA ARG A 134 10.19 12.03 17.85
C ARG A 134 11.21 11.21 17.06
N ALA A 135 11.29 11.38 15.74
CA ALA A 135 12.26 10.67 14.93
C ALA A 135 13.68 11.09 15.31
N SER A 136 14.55 10.11 15.57
CA SER A 136 15.96 10.35 15.88
C SER A 136 16.81 10.65 14.64
N GLN A 137 16.30 10.33 13.45
CA GLN A 137 16.98 10.52 12.18
C GLN A 137 16.26 11.59 11.36
N TRP A 138 17.02 12.58 10.87
CA TRP A 138 16.46 13.68 10.07
C TRP A 138 15.77 13.19 8.79
N HIS A 139 16.36 12.19 8.12
CA HIS A 139 15.77 11.61 6.90
C HIS A 139 14.41 10.97 7.18
N ASP A 140 14.26 10.27 8.31
CA ASP A 140 12.97 9.68 8.72
C ASP A 140 11.95 10.76 9.07
N GLU A 141 12.34 11.79 9.84
CA GLU A 141 11.45 12.93 10.16
C GLU A 141 10.94 13.60 8.88
N ARG A 142 11.84 13.87 7.93
CA ARG A 142 11.52 14.52 6.66
C ARG A 142 10.48 13.72 5.88
N VAL A 143 10.70 12.42 5.73
CA VAL A 143 9.80 11.49 5.03
C VAL A 143 8.45 11.45 5.74
N LEU A 144 8.42 11.24 7.06
CA LEU A 144 7.18 11.21 7.84
C LEU A 144 6.32 12.48 7.66
N ARG A 145 6.95 13.67 7.64
CA ARG A 145 6.23 14.92 7.41
C ARG A 145 5.77 15.06 5.97
N HIS A 146 6.67 14.85 5.01
CA HIS A 146 6.39 15.05 3.59
C HIS A 146 5.33 14.08 3.09
N ASP A 147 5.52 12.80 3.32
CA ASP A 147 4.70 11.73 2.77
C ASP A 147 3.31 11.70 3.42
N SER A 148 3.13 12.26 4.61
CA SER A 148 1.79 12.45 5.20
C SER A 148 0.85 13.31 4.32
N LEU A 149 1.43 14.18 3.47
CA LEU A 149 0.67 14.96 2.48
C LEU A 149 0.32 14.12 1.26
N VAL A 150 1.21 13.24 0.84
CA VAL A 150 1.01 12.33 -0.31
C VAL A 150 0.01 11.24 0.05
N ILE A 151 0.10 10.65 1.25
CA ILE A 151 -0.89 9.70 1.78
C ILE A 151 -2.29 10.31 1.84
N ARG A 152 -2.44 11.59 2.19
CA ARG A 152 -3.76 12.25 2.12
C ARG A 152 -4.30 12.26 0.70
N GLN A 153 -3.43 12.49 -0.29
CA GLN A 153 -3.83 12.47 -1.69
C GLN A 153 -4.22 11.07 -2.15
N LEU A 154 -3.66 10.01 -1.56
CA LEU A 154 -4.02 8.62 -1.83
C LEU A 154 -5.48 8.35 -1.45
N ALA A 155 -5.92 8.80 -0.27
CA ALA A 155 -7.33 8.72 0.14
C ALA A 155 -8.25 9.43 -0.88
N ALA A 156 -7.88 10.66 -1.27
CA ALA A 156 -8.64 11.44 -2.24
C ALA A 156 -8.70 10.76 -3.62
N ALA A 157 -7.63 10.08 -4.05
CA ALA A 157 -7.60 9.34 -5.31
C ALA A 157 -8.61 8.18 -5.29
N TRP A 158 -8.71 7.47 -4.17
CA TRP A 158 -9.70 6.41 -3.96
C TRP A 158 -11.14 6.90 -3.90
N LEU A 159 -11.37 8.11 -3.40
CA LEU A 159 -12.67 8.77 -3.41
C LEU A 159 -13.03 9.38 -4.78
N GLY A 160 -12.06 9.47 -5.70
CA GLY A 160 -12.27 10.07 -7.03
C GLY A 160 -12.40 11.59 -7.01
N GLU A 161 -11.80 12.26 -6.02
CA GLU A 161 -11.92 13.72 -5.84
C GLU A 161 -11.20 14.53 -6.93
N ARG A 162 -10.29 13.91 -7.69
CA ARG A 162 -9.56 14.56 -8.79
C ARG A 162 -9.49 13.66 -10.02
N ALA A 163 -9.54 14.31 -11.19
CA ALA A 163 -9.42 13.63 -12.48
C ALA A 163 -8.00 13.07 -12.74
N GLY A 164 -6.96 13.61 -12.09
CA GLY A 164 -5.59 13.13 -12.21
C GLY A 164 -4.66 13.65 -11.12
N TYR A 165 -3.58 12.91 -10.86
CA TYR A 165 -2.53 13.24 -9.90
C TYR A 165 -1.19 13.24 -10.65
N ARG A 166 -0.38 14.30 -10.46
CA ARG A 166 0.98 14.38 -11.01
C ARG A 166 1.97 14.16 -9.88
N VAL A 167 2.99 13.35 -10.15
CA VAL A 167 4.15 13.20 -9.25
C VAL A 167 4.89 14.54 -9.21
N GLU A 168 5.15 15.07 -8.02
CA GLU A 168 6.08 16.19 -7.87
C GLU A 168 7.50 15.65 -8.05
N THR A 169 8.07 15.81 -9.23
CA THR A 169 9.52 15.64 -9.44
C THR A 169 10.24 16.81 -8.79
N ARG A 170 10.99 16.56 -7.71
CA ARG A 170 11.99 17.51 -7.17
C ARG A 170 13.40 17.06 -7.49
#